data_AF-A0A2V7I600-F1
#
_entry.id   AF-A0A2V7I600-F1
#
_cell.length_a   1.000
_cell.length_b   1.000
_cell.length_c   1.000
_cell.angle_alpha   90.00
_cell.angle_beta   90.00
_cell.angle_gamma   90.00
#
_symmetry.space_group_name_H-M   'P 1'
#
loop_
_entity.id
_entity.type
_entity.pdbx_description
1 polymer ?
#
loop_
_entity_poly.entity_id
_entity_poly.type
_entity_poly.pdbx_seq_one_letter_code
_entity_poly.pdbx_strand_id
1 'polypeptide(L)'
;MPSRAGKAGARSDETSVSAQDRLGNLRRAHGRGRAATVRRRLAWGVAALAGLAALVPLFLVGLAAKERDNNFCVSCHLHDEKFQRFTSVPFTDLTGPHHARDVRCIDCHGGADLSMRLRVWTVSGIDAFRYLIGRYREPDHMRLPLRSKECSRCHTPILKGAPALSAEQEESAEGRAGNTYHAIQAHGTVRITCLRCHTAHTTDSEPPRQFIARSRVQPICRTCHATLGE
;
A
#
# COMPACT_ATOMS: atom_id res chain seq x y z
N MET A 1 -33.68 90.15 -54.69
CA MET A 1 -34.15 89.03 -53.85
C MET A 1 -33.09 87.93 -53.89
N PRO A 2 -32.84 87.23 -52.78
CA PRO A 2 -31.49 86.91 -52.33
C PRO A 2 -31.01 85.52 -52.78
N SER A 3 -29.71 85.33 -52.93
CA SER A 3 -29.11 84.04 -52.59
C SER A 3 -27.67 84.23 -52.12
N ARG A 4 -27.45 83.85 -50.86
CA ARG A 4 -26.19 83.83 -50.13
C ARG A 4 -25.39 82.60 -50.54
N ALA A 5 -24.11 82.77 -50.82
CA ALA A 5 -23.08 81.73 -50.67
C ALA A 5 -21.73 82.46 -50.58
N GLY A 6 -20.81 82.21 -49.67
CA GLY A 6 -20.62 81.15 -48.69
C GLY A 6 -19.12 81.20 -48.41
N LYS A 7 -18.72 81.58 -47.20
CA LYS A 7 -17.35 81.97 -46.82
C LYS A 7 -16.34 80.86 -47.09
N ALA A 8 -15.25 81.21 -47.78
CA ALA A 8 -14.04 80.42 -47.89
C ALA A 8 -13.34 80.37 -46.51
N GLY A 9 -13.39 79.22 -45.85
CA GLY A 9 -12.63 78.91 -44.65
C GLY A 9 -11.43 78.06 -45.01
N ALA A 10 -10.24 78.66 -44.96
CA ALA A 10 -8.97 77.96 -45.01
C ALA A 10 -8.80 77.10 -43.75
N ARG A 11 -8.62 75.80 -43.92
CA ARG A 11 -8.09 74.89 -42.89
C ARG A 11 -7.19 73.88 -43.58
N SER A 12 -5.89 74.16 -43.54
CA SER A 12 -4.82 73.27 -43.97
C SER A 12 -3.93 73.05 -42.76
N ASP A 13 -4.29 72.08 -41.92
CA ASP A 13 -3.44 71.56 -40.84
C ASP A 13 -3.95 70.14 -40.48
N GLU A 14 -3.83 69.23 -41.44
CA GLU A 14 -4.08 67.81 -41.18
C GLU A 14 -2.92 66.96 -41.68
N THR A 15 -2.28 66.31 -40.70
CA THR A 15 -1.71 64.96 -40.78
C THR A 15 -0.28 64.76 -41.31
N SER A 16 0.71 65.41 -40.70
CA SER A 16 2.05 64.81 -40.58
C SER A 16 2.18 64.00 -39.28
N VAL A 17 1.28 63.04 -39.06
CA VAL A 17 1.55 61.98 -38.08
C VAL A 17 2.72 61.17 -38.61
N SER A 18 3.89 61.42 -38.05
CA SER A 18 5.17 60.83 -38.43
C SER A 18 5.04 59.31 -38.59
N ALA A 19 5.50 58.78 -39.72
CA ALA A 19 5.54 57.34 -39.97
C ALA A 19 6.27 56.55 -38.85
N GLN A 20 7.10 57.23 -38.05
CA GLN A 20 7.75 56.65 -36.87
C GLN A 20 6.77 56.31 -35.73
N ASP A 21 5.68 57.07 -35.54
CA ASP A 21 4.68 56.78 -34.51
C ASP A 21 3.85 55.53 -34.85
N ARG A 22 3.62 55.25 -36.14
CA ARG A 22 2.94 54.02 -36.57
C ARG A 22 3.79 52.77 -36.32
N LEU A 23 5.11 52.85 -36.50
CA LEU A 23 6.03 51.73 -36.23
C LEU A 23 6.22 51.46 -34.72
N GLY A 24 6.18 52.50 -33.88
CA GLY A 24 6.23 52.35 -32.41
C GLY A 24 5.02 51.63 -31.83
N ASN A 25 3.81 51.93 -32.33
CA ASN A 25 2.57 51.30 -31.85
C ASN A 25 2.44 49.82 -32.26
N LEU A 26 2.94 49.42 -33.44
CA LEU A 26 2.93 48.01 -33.88
C LEU A 26 3.87 47.13 -33.03
N ARG A 27 5.04 47.64 -32.62
CA ARG A 27 5.95 46.92 -31.71
C ARG A 27 5.34 46.73 -30.31
N ARG A 28 4.63 47.73 -29.77
CA ARG A 28 3.92 47.60 -28.48
C ARG A 28 2.74 46.62 -28.53
N ALA A 29 2.01 46.56 -29.65
CA ALA A 29 0.91 45.63 -29.82
C ALA A 29 1.38 44.16 -29.86
N HIS A 30 2.49 43.86 -30.54
CA HIS A 30 3.04 42.50 -30.59
C HIS A 30 3.66 42.02 -29.27
N GLY A 31 4.26 42.91 -28.47
CA GLY A 31 4.82 42.55 -27.16
C GLY A 31 3.76 42.13 -26.13
N ARG A 32 2.60 42.81 -26.11
CA ARG A 32 1.50 42.52 -25.17
C ARG A 32 0.83 41.17 -25.45
N GLY A 33 0.67 40.78 -26.72
CA GLY A 33 0.08 39.49 -27.09
C GLY A 33 0.92 38.29 -26.64
N ARG A 34 2.25 38.37 -26.81
CA ARG A 34 3.17 37.29 -26.39
C ARG A 34 3.19 37.13 -24.86
N ALA A 35 3.26 38.22 -24.10
CA ALA A 35 3.25 38.15 -22.63
C ALA A 35 1.96 37.53 -22.05
N ALA A 36 0.80 37.86 -22.64
CA ALA A 36 -0.48 37.28 -22.23
C ALA A 36 -0.56 35.76 -22.51
N THR A 37 -0.06 35.32 -23.67
CA THR A 37 -0.03 33.88 -24.00
C THR A 37 0.89 33.07 -23.09
N VAL A 38 2.06 33.60 -22.72
CA VAL A 38 3.00 32.93 -21.80
C VAL A 38 2.40 32.82 -20.40
N ARG A 39 1.79 33.88 -19.87
CA ARG A 39 1.10 33.86 -18.56
C ARG A 39 -0.03 32.84 -18.52
N ARG A 40 -0.84 32.75 -19.58
CA ARG A 40 -1.93 31.76 -19.66
C ARG A 40 -1.38 30.33 -19.66
N ARG A 41 -0.33 30.03 -20.42
CA ARG A 41 0.32 28.70 -20.43
C ARG A 41 0.89 28.32 -19.07
N LEU A 42 1.56 29.26 -18.40
CA LEU A 42 2.07 29.05 -17.03
C LEU A 42 0.93 28.78 -16.04
N ALA A 43 -0.16 29.55 -16.10
CA ALA A 43 -1.32 29.34 -15.23
C ALA A 43 -1.94 27.93 -15.43
N TRP A 44 -2.07 27.47 -16.67
CA TRP A 44 -2.53 26.09 -16.96
C TRP A 44 -1.55 25.02 -16.45
N GLY A 45 -0.25 25.24 -16.63
CA GLY A 45 0.77 24.31 -16.11
C GLY A 45 0.73 24.19 -14.59
N VAL A 46 0.63 25.32 -13.88
CA VAL A 46 0.47 25.35 -12.42
C VAL A 46 -0.82 24.67 -11.99
N ALA A 47 -1.94 24.97 -12.65
CA ALA A 47 -3.23 24.35 -12.34
C ALA A 47 -3.21 22.82 -12.56
N ALA A 48 -2.58 22.34 -13.64
CA ALA A 48 -2.44 20.92 -13.92
C ALA A 48 -1.58 20.21 -12.85
N LEU A 49 -0.44 20.81 -12.48
CA LEU A 49 0.42 20.28 -11.42
C LEU A 49 -0.30 20.24 -10.06
N ALA A 50 -1.05 21.29 -9.72
CA ALA A 50 -1.84 21.33 -8.49
C ALA A 50 -2.95 20.26 -8.51
N GLY A 51 -3.62 20.07 -9.65
CA GLY A 51 -4.62 19.01 -9.83
C GLY A 51 -4.01 17.62 -9.63
N LEU A 52 -2.87 17.33 -10.25
CA LEU A 52 -2.13 16.07 -10.05
C LEU A 52 -1.71 15.88 -8.59
N ALA A 53 -1.18 16.92 -7.96
CA ALA A 53 -0.76 16.89 -6.56
C ALA A 53 -1.92 16.59 -5.59
N ALA A 54 -3.16 16.98 -5.94
CA ALA A 54 -4.36 16.65 -5.17
C ALA A 54 -4.91 15.24 -5.47
N LEU A 55 -4.84 14.78 -6.72
CA LEU A 55 -5.36 13.48 -7.14
C LEU A 55 -4.56 12.31 -6.57
N VAL A 56 -3.23 12.41 -6.50
CA VAL A 56 -2.36 11.36 -5.96
C VAL A 56 -2.72 10.98 -4.52
N PRO A 57 -2.80 11.90 -3.53
CA PRO A 57 -3.14 11.55 -2.16
C PRO A 57 -4.57 11.00 -2.06
N LEU A 58 -5.54 11.54 -2.82
CA LEU A 58 -6.90 11.00 -2.86
C LEU A 58 -6.91 9.55 -3.36
N PHE A 59 -6.15 9.25 -4.41
CA PHE A 59 -5.99 7.89 -4.92
C PHE A 59 -5.35 6.97 -3.86
N LEU A 60 -4.28 7.41 -3.20
CA LEU A 60 -3.61 6.63 -2.15
C LEU A 60 -4.51 6.37 -0.94
N VAL A 61 -5.33 7.34 -0.54
CA VAL A 61 -6.34 7.17 0.52
C VAL A 61 -7.40 6.16 0.09
N GLY A 62 -7.91 6.27 -1.15
CA GLY A 62 -8.86 5.32 -1.71
C GLY A 62 -8.30 3.89 -1.77
N LEU A 63 -7.05 3.74 -2.21
CA LEU A 63 -6.34 2.46 -2.23
C LEU A 63 -6.17 1.91 -0.82
N ALA A 64 -5.73 2.72 0.14
CA ALA A 64 -5.59 2.30 1.53
C ALA A 64 -6.93 1.93 2.18
N ALA A 65 -8.04 2.54 1.76
CA ALA A 65 -9.37 2.15 2.19
C ALA A 65 -9.76 0.79 1.58
N LYS A 66 -9.52 0.59 0.28
CA LYS A 66 -9.79 -0.68 -0.41
C LYS A 66 -8.97 -1.85 0.12
N GLU A 67 -7.71 -1.64 0.47
CA GLU A 67 -6.87 -2.68 1.07
C GLU A 67 -7.36 -3.18 2.44
N ARG A 68 -8.25 -2.45 3.12
CA ARG A 68 -8.88 -2.91 4.37
C ARG A 68 -10.07 -3.84 4.13
N ASP A 69 -10.53 -3.97 2.90
CA ASP A 69 -11.58 -4.90 2.52
C ASP A 69 -10.95 -6.21 2.05
N ASN A 70 -11.17 -7.30 2.77
CA ASN A 70 -10.60 -8.61 2.38
C ASN A 70 -11.14 -9.06 1.01
N ASN A 71 -12.35 -8.64 0.62
CA ASN A 71 -12.92 -8.94 -0.70
C ASN A 71 -12.12 -8.27 -1.83
N PHE A 72 -11.52 -7.11 -1.56
CA PHE A 72 -10.64 -6.45 -2.53
C PHE A 72 -9.36 -7.25 -2.74
N CYS A 73 -8.82 -7.90 -1.71
CA CYS A 73 -7.62 -8.74 -1.86
C CYS A 73 -7.87 -9.96 -2.74
N VAL A 74 -9.06 -10.57 -2.67
CA VAL A 74 -9.40 -11.77 -3.44
C VAL A 74 -10.02 -11.48 -4.80
N SER A 75 -10.40 -10.23 -5.09
CA SER A 75 -10.94 -9.87 -6.41
C SER A 75 -9.92 -9.98 -7.55
N CYS A 76 -8.63 -9.88 -7.23
CA CYS A 76 -7.54 -9.98 -8.19
C CYS A 76 -6.66 -11.23 -7.99
N HIS A 77 -6.66 -11.82 -6.80
CA HIS A 77 -5.85 -13.00 -6.47
C HIS A 77 -6.77 -14.23 -6.33
N LEU A 78 -6.47 -15.29 -7.07
CA LEU A 78 -7.13 -16.62 -7.11
C LEU A 78 -6.92 -17.41 -5.79
N HIS A 79 -6.95 -16.71 -4.66
CA HIS A 79 -6.80 -17.24 -3.31
C HIS A 79 -8.13 -17.66 -2.69
N ASP A 80 -9.14 -18.01 -3.50
CA ASP A 80 -10.48 -18.35 -3.03
C ASP A 80 -10.43 -19.44 -1.96
N GLU A 81 -9.63 -20.50 -2.16
CA GLU A 81 -9.47 -21.54 -1.15
C GLU A 81 -8.86 -21.02 0.17
N LYS A 82 -7.83 -20.15 0.10
CA LYS A 82 -7.21 -19.56 1.30
C LYS A 82 -8.17 -18.61 2.00
N PHE A 83 -8.96 -17.86 1.24
CA PHE A 83 -9.96 -16.95 1.77
C PHE A 83 -11.14 -17.68 2.40
N GLN A 84 -11.59 -18.78 1.78
CA GLN A 84 -12.58 -19.68 2.36
C GLN A 84 -12.07 -20.26 3.67
N ARG A 85 -10.82 -20.74 3.74
CA ARG A 85 -10.24 -21.22 5.00
C ARG A 85 -10.11 -20.11 6.05
N PHE A 86 -9.65 -18.93 5.64
CA PHE A 86 -9.55 -17.75 6.50
C PHE A 86 -10.89 -17.35 7.11
N THR A 87 -12.00 -17.47 6.36
CA THR A 87 -13.34 -17.13 6.84
C THR A 87 -14.13 -18.32 7.39
N SER A 88 -13.58 -19.54 7.32
CA SER A 88 -14.28 -20.78 7.69
C SER A 88 -14.57 -20.89 9.19
N VAL A 89 -15.75 -21.43 9.50
CA VAL A 89 -16.12 -21.94 10.82
C VAL A 89 -16.72 -23.34 10.61
N PRO A 90 -16.16 -24.41 11.21
CA PRO A 90 -15.01 -24.44 12.14
C PRO A 90 -13.69 -24.04 11.45
N PHE A 91 -12.72 -23.57 12.24
CA PHE A 91 -11.41 -23.15 11.73
C PHE A 91 -10.62 -24.31 11.15
N THR A 92 -10.22 -24.18 9.89
CA THR A 92 -9.49 -25.22 9.13
C THR A 92 -7.99 -24.95 9.00
N ASP A 93 -7.55 -23.72 9.29
CA ASP A 93 -6.14 -23.34 9.39
C ASP A 93 -5.94 -22.21 10.43
N LEU A 94 -4.68 -21.83 10.66
CA LEU A 94 -4.30 -20.82 11.65
C LEU A 94 -4.87 -19.43 11.36
N THR A 95 -5.32 -19.16 10.13
CA THR A 95 -5.84 -17.84 9.76
C THR A 95 -7.29 -17.64 10.20
N GLY A 96 -8.08 -18.71 10.37
CA GLY A 96 -9.45 -18.64 10.90
C GLY A 96 -9.55 -17.89 12.25
N PRO A 97 -8.77 -18.25 13.28
CA PRO A 97 -8.74 -17.50 14.54
C PRO A 97 -8.36 -16.02 14.40
N HIS A 98 -7.56 -15.66 13.39
CA HIS A 98 -7.22 -14.25 13.13
C HIS A 98 -8.43 -13.51 12.55
N HIS A 99 -9.17 -14.12 11.62
CA HIS A 99 -10.40 -13.55 11.11
C HIS A 99 -11.44 -13.31 12.21
N ALA A 100 -11.60 -14.26 13.13
CA ALA A 100 -12.50 -14.14 14.27
C ALA A 100 -12.12 -13.03 15.27
N ARG A 101 -10.96 -12.38 15.09
CA ARG A 101 -10.48 -11.22 15.85
C ARG A 101 -10.41 -9.95 15.01
N ASP A 102 -11.16 -9.90 13.91
CA ASP A 102 -11.21 -8.79 12.96
C ASP A 102 -9.86 -8.43 12.34
N VAL A 103 -8.89 -9.36 12.34
CA VAL A 103 -7.63 -9.19 11.61
C VAL A 103 -7.92 -9.35 10.12
N ARG A 104 -7.40 -8.45 9.30
CA ARG A 104 -7.59 -8.43 7.85
C ARG A 104 -6.35 -8.97 7.13
N CYS A 105 -6.49 -9.28 5.84
CA CYS A 105 -5.38 -9.69 5.00
C CYS A 105 -4.20 -8.69 5.07
N ILE A 106 -4.51 -7.38 5.02
CA ILE A 106 -3.48 -6.34 5.02
C ILE A 106 -2.77 -6.15 6.37
N ASP A 107 -3.37 -6.60 7.48
CA ASP A 107 -2.74 -6.47 8.79
C ASP A 107 -1.50 -7.37 8.91
N CYS A 108 -1.50 -8.50 8.19
CA CYS A 108 -0.32 -9.35 7.99
C CYS A 108 0.46 -8.96 6.71
N HIS A 109 -0.20 -8.93 5.56
CA HIS A 109 0.47 -8.79 4.24
C HIS A 109 0.86 -7.37 3.86
N GLY A 110 0.35 -6.35 4.57
CA GLY A 110 0.59 -4.93 4.24
C GLY A 110 1.95 -4.40 4.64
N GLY A 111 2.74 -5.18 5.39
CA GLY A 111 4.06 -4.79 5.86
C GLY A 111 4.04 -4.06 7.21
N ALA A 112 5.00 -4.43 8.07
CA ALA A 112 5.07 -3.94 9.44
C ALA A 112 5.64 -2.52 9.61
N ASP A 113 6.26 -1.99 8.56
CA ASP A 113 6.90 -0.67 8.54
C ASP A 113 6.81 -0.06 7.15
N LEU A 114 7.21 1.21 7.04
CA LEU A 114 7.14 1.97 5.79
C LEU A 114 7.94 1.31 4.66
N SER A 115 9.12 0.75 4.96
CA SER A 115 9.95 0.07 3.96
C SER A 115 9.22 -1.12 3.35
N MET A 116 8.69 -2.00 4.19
CA MET A 116 7.94 -3.16 3.72
C MET A 116 6.63 -2.76 3.04
N ARG A 117 5.94 -1.74 3.57
CA ARG A 117 4.73 -1.18 2.97
C ARG A 117 4.95 -0.71 1.53
N LEU A 118 6.03 0.04 1.29
CA LEU A 118 6.39 0.50 -0.06
C LEU A 118 6.74 -0.67 -0.99
N ARG A 119 7.41 -1.71 -0.48
CA ARG A 119 7.71 -2.92 -1.26
C ARG A 119 6.44 -3.66 -1.65
N VAL A 120 5.50 -3.82 -0.70
CA VAL A 120 4.19 -4.44 -0.96
C VAL A 120 3.44 -3.66 -2.03
N TRP A 121 3.31 -2.34 -1.89
CA TRP A 121 2.67 -1.48 -2.90
C TRP A 121 3.35 -1.56 -4.26
N THR A 122 4.68 -1.63 -4.31
CA THR A 122 5.40 -1.77 -5.58
C THR A 122 5.08 -3.10 -6.25
N VAL A 123 5.10 -4.21 -5.50
CA VAL A 123 4.75 -5.53 -6.04
C VAL A 123 3.29 -5.58 -6.50
N SER A 124 2.35 -5.12 -5.66
CA SER A 124 0.94 -5.07 -6.00
C SER A 124 0.64 -4.17 -7.20
N GLY A 125 1.31 -3.03 -7.32
CA GLY A 125 1.17 -2.12 -8.47
C GLY A 125 1.66 -2.74 -9.77
N ILE A 126 2.80 -3.44 -9.75
CA ILE A 126 3.31 -4.18 -10.91
C ILE A 126 2.34 -5.31 -11.30
N ASP A 127 1.81 -6.03 -10.32
CA ASP A 127 0.91 -7.15 -10.56
C ASP A 127 -0.47 -6.66 -11.07
N ALA A 128 -0.98 -5.55 -10.56
CA ALA A 128 -2.17 -4.89 -11.10
C ALA A 128 -1.96 -4.42 -12.55
N PHE A 129 -0.80 -3.83 -12.86
CA PHE A 129 -0.48 -3.46 -14.24
C PHE A 129 -0.44 -4.69 -15.17
N ARG A 130 0.21 -5.79 -14.73
CA ARG A 130 0.23 -7.06 -15.47
C ARG A 130 -1.17 -7.63 -15.69
N TYR A 131 -2.05 -7.50 -14.69
CA TYR A 131 -3.44 -7.93 -14.79
C TYR A 131 -4.19 -7.14 -15.85
N LEU A 132 -4.07 -5.81 -15.83
CA LEU A 132 -4.72 -4.93 -16.81
C LEU A 132 -4.29 -5.20 -18.26
N ILE A 133 -3.05 -5.62 -18.50
CA ILE A 133 -2.55 -5.95 -19.85
C ILE A 133 -2.71 -7.44 -20.22
N GLY A 134 -3.42 -8.23 -19.41
CA GLY A 134 -3.66 -9.66 -19.67
C GLY A 134 -2.41 -10.55 -19.56
N ARG A 135 -1.40 -10.11 -18.81
CA ARG A 135 -0.13 -10.85 -18.59
C ARG A 135 0.07 -11.28 -17.14
N TYR A 136 -0.99 -11.22 -16.34
CA TYR A 136 -0.91 -11.66 -14.95
C TYR A 136 -0.88 -13.17 -14.87
N ARG A 137 0.06 -13.68 -14.08
CA ARG A 137 0.11 -15.07 -13.64
C ARG A 137 0.08 -15.05 -12.13
N GLU A 138 -0.85 -15.81 -11.56
CA GLU A 138 -0.92 -15.92 -10.12
C GLU A 138 0.38 -16.51 -9.56
N PRO A 139 0.95 -15.91 -8.50
CA PRO A 139 2.12 -16.46 -7.84
C PRO A 139 1.72 -17.68 -6.98
N ASP A 140 2.51 -18.74 -7.09
CA ASP A 140 2.42 -19.95 -6.26
C ASP A 140 2.98 -19.75 -4.84
N HIS A 141 3.72 -18.67 -4.61
CA HIS A 141 4.29 -18.30 -3.30
C HIS A 141 4.31 -16.78 -3.08
N MET A 142 4.45 -16.36 -1.81
CA MET A 142 4.60 -14.93 -1.51
C MET A 142 5.97 -14.42 -1.97
N ARG A 143 5.96 -13.44 -2.88
CA ARG A 143 7.19 -12.72 -3.33
C ARG A 143 7.86 -11.94 -2.20
N LEU A 144 7.08 -11.53 -1.21
CA LEU A 144 7.52 -10.81 -0.02
C LEU A 144 7.15 -11.65 1.22
N PRO A 145 8.08 -12.46 1.76
CA PRO A 145 7.79 -13.29 2.92
C PRO A 145 7.47 -12.41 4.15
N LEU A 146 6.51 -12.83 4.98
CA LEU A 146 6.24 -12.16 6.25
C LEU A 146 7.43 -12.34 7.19
N ARG A 147 7.73 -11.30 7.96
CA ARG A 147 8.79 -11.28 8.97
C ARG A 147 8.12 -11.37 10.34
N SER A 148 8.92 -11.63 11.38
CA SER A 148 8.40 -11.64 12.76
C SER A 148 7.79 -10.28 13.17
N LYS A 149 8.20 -9.19 12.51
CA LYS A 149 7.72 -7.84 12.79
C LYS A 149 6.23 -7.65 12.46
N GLU A 150 5.74 -8.33 11.42
CA GLU A 150 4.31 -8.31 11.08
C GLU A 150 3.48 -8.98 12.19
N CYS A 151 3.96 -10.10 12.75
CA CYS A 151 3.30 -10.80 13.85
C CYS A 151 3.39 -10.03 15.18
N SER A 152 4.56 -9.46 15.48
CA SER A 152 4.82 -8.83 16.78
C SER A 152 3.97 -7.57 17.03
N ARG A 153 3.40 -6.94 15.99
CA ARG A 153 2.46 -5.82 16.14
C ARG A 153 1.31 -6.13 17.09
N CYS A 154 0.78 -7.35 17.03
CA CYS A 154 -0.33 -7.80 17.86
C CYS A 154 0.11 -8.78 18.94
N HIS A 155 1.21 -9.52 18.74
CA HIS A 155 1.67 -10.55 19.67
C HIS A 155 2.71 -10.08 20.70
N THR A 156 3.11 -8.80 20.73
CA THR A 156 4.07 -8.27 21.71
C THR A 156 3.77 -8.63 23.17
N PRO A 157 2.52 -8.60 23.66
CA PRO A 157 2.22 -8.97 25.05
C PRO A 157 2.62 -10.41 25.40
N ILE A 158 2.34 -11.36 24.50
CA ILE A 158 2.74 -12.77 24.65
C ILE A 158 4.27 -12.90 24.63
N LEU A 159 4.94 -12.09 23.82
CA LEU A 159 6.41 -12.07 23.74
C LEU A 159 7.08 -11.46 24.99
N LYS A 160 6.39 -10.58 25.74
CA LYS A 160 6.99 -9.84 26.87
C LYS A 160 6.63 -10.38 28.26
N GLY A 161 5.55 -11.14 28.41
CA GLY A 161 4.94 -11.33 29.73
C GLY A 161 4.31 -12.69 30.01
N ALA A 162 4.66 -13.76 29.29
CA ALA A 162 4.27 -15.10 29.75
C ALA A 162 5.01 -15.41 31.07
N PRO A 163 4.31 -15.63 32.19
CA PRO A 163 4.96 -16.05 33.43
C PRO A 163 5.62 -17.42 33.23
N ALA A 164 6.81 -17.61 33.79
CA ALA A 164 7.42 -18.93 33.87
C ALA A 164 6.47 -19.86 34.64
N LEU A 165 6.08 -20.98 34.03
CA LEU A 165 5.24 -21.99 34.68
C LEU A 165 6.15 -22.95 35.47
N SER A 166 5.62 -23.59 36.52
CA SER A 166 6.32 -24.69 37.21
C SER A 166 6.41 -25.92 36.29
N ALA A 167 7.31 -26.86 36.60
CA ALA A 167 7.45 -28.10 35.83
C ALA A 167 6.13 -28.90 35.74
N GLU A 168 5.33 -28.94 36.81
CA GLU A 168 4.02 -29.62 36.78
C GLU A 168 2.98 -28.88 35.92
N GLN A 169 3.08 -27.54 35.87
CA GLN A 169 2.26 -26.70 35.01
C GLN A 169 2.71 -26.76 33.54
N GLU A 170 3.99 -27.03 33.27
CA GLU A 170 4.53 -27.29 31.93
C GLU A 170 4.01 -28.60 31.33
N GLU A 171 4.03 -29.67 32.11
CA GLU A 171 3.52 -30.99 31.70
C GLU A 171 1.99 -30.96 31.49
N SER A 172 1.25 -30.29 32.38
CA SER A 172 -0.21 -30.14 32.26
C SER A 172 -0.65 -29.15 31.16
N ALA A 173 0.26 -28.28 30.72
CA ALA A 173 0.04 -27.29 29.66
C ALA A 173 0.68 -27.70 28.33
N GLU A 174 1.20 -28.93 28.20
CA GLU A 174 1.70 -29.43 26.94
C GLU A 174 0.60 -29.38 25.86
N GLY A 175 0.82 -28.57 24.83
CA GLY A 175 -0.19 -28.29 23.79
C GLY A 175 -1.19 -27.16 24.11
N ARG A 176 -1.19 -26.58 25.31
CA ARG A 176 -1.91 -25.32 25.63
C ARG A 176 -1.01 -24.11 25.36
N ALA A 177 -1.64 -22.97 25.06
CA ALA A 177 -0.92 -21.76 24.67
C ALA A 177 -0.10 -21.28 25.87
N GLY A 178 1.23 -21.44 25.84
CA GLY A 178 2.04 -21.14 27.01
C GLY A 178 3.53 -21.44 26.91
N ASN A 179 3.96 -22.70 26.98
CA ASN A 179 5.22 -22.92 27.71
C ASN A 179 6.09 -24.13 27.36
N THR A 180 5.62 -25.25 26.82
CA THR A 180 6.54 -26.37 26.47
C THR A 180 7.05 -26.33 25.03
N TYR A 181 6.18 -25.98 24.06
CA TYR A 181 6.60 -25.74 22.67
C TYR A 181 6.84 -24.25 22.35
N HIS A 182 6.55 -23.35 23.29
CA HIS A 182 6.57 -21.90 23.10
C HIS A 182 7.50 -21.18 24.08
N ALA A 183 8.70 -21.72 24.32
CA ALA A 183 9.82 -20.94 24.85
C ALA A 183 10.26 -19.87 23.83
N ILE A 184 9.33 -19.10 23.26
CA ILE A 184 9.54 -18.10 22.23
C ILE A 184 10.48 -17.00 22.72
N GLN A 185 10.48 -16.75 24.03
CA GLN A 185 11.44 -15.86 24.70
C GLN A 185 12.86 -16.41 24.60
N ALA A 186 13.07 -17.71 24.80
CA ALA A 186 14.37 -18.36 24.64
C ALA A 186 14.87 -18.30 23.18
N HIS A 187 13.96 -18.16 22.22
CA HIS A 187 14.28 -17.98 20.80
C HIS A 187 14.40 -16.51 20.38
N GLY A 188 14.29 -15.55 21.30
CA GLY A 188 14.38 -14.12 20.98
C GLY A 188 15.72 -13.69 20.40
N THR A 189 16.79 -14.43 20.69
CA THR A 189 18.14 -14.24 20.12
C THR A 189 18.39 -15.06 18.86
N VAL A 190 17.55 -16.06 18.57
CA VAL A 190 17.67 -16.93 17.41
C VAL A 190 16.99 -16.28 16.21
N ARG A 191 17.65 -16.29 15.05
CA ARG A 191 17.10 -15.74 13.80
C ARG A 191 16.07 -16.69 13.16
N ILE A 192 15.00 -17.00 13.88
CA ILE A 192 13.86 -17.78 13.37
C ILE A 192 12.63 -16.87 13.22
N THR A 193 11.92 -17.00 12.09
CA THR A 193 10.67 -16.25 11.87
C THR A 193 9.48 -17.01 12.44
N CYS A 194 8.47 -16.31 12.97
CA CYS A 194 7.28 -16.94 13.55
C CYS A 194 6.62 -17.94 12.57
N LEU A 195 6.56 -17.59 11.29
CA LEU A 195 5.96 -18.44 10.24
C LEU A 195 6.70 -19.74 9.94
N ARG A 196 7.97 -19.88 10.35
CA ARG A 196 8.67 -21.16 10.20
C ARG A 196 8.03 -22.26 11.04
N CYS A 197 7.52 -21.91 12.22
CA CYS A 197 6.80 -22.85 13.08
C CYS A 197 5.28 -22.74 12.91
N HIS A 198 4.76 -21.52 12.71
CA HIS A 198 3.34 -21.22 12.59
C HIS A 198 2.92 -20.97 11.14
N THR A 199 2.66 -22.04 10.39
CA THR A 199 2.21 -21.89 9.01
C THR A 199 0.73 -21.50 8.95
N ALA A 200 0.45 -20.37 8.30
CA ALA A 200 -0.84 -19.71 8.35
C ALA A 200 -1.94 -20.43 7.55
N HIS A 201 -1.66 -20.75 6.28
CA HIS A 201 -2.65 -21.20 5.29
C HIS A 201 -2.53 -22.68 4.91
N THR A 202 -2.22 -23.54 5.89
CA THR A 202 -2.07 -24.98 5.67
C THR A 202 -3.04 -25.77 6.53
N THR A 203 -3.49 -26.90 5.99
CA THR A 203 -4.47 -27.79 6.63
C THR A 203 -3.81 -28.99 7.31
N ASP A 204 -2.48 -29.00 7.46
CA ASP A 204 -1.73 -30.10 8.07
C ASP A 204 -1.60 -29.97 9.59
N SER A 205 -2.42 -29.13 10.19
CA SER A 205 -2.47 -28.90 11.63
C SER A 205 -3.88 -28.54 12.07
N GLU A 206 -4.18 -28.77 13.35
CA GLU A 206 -5.54 -28.69 13.88
C GLU A 206 -5.62 -27.72 15.08
N PRO A 207 -6.82 -27.18 15.38
CA PRO A 207 -7.01 -26.27 16.51
C PRO A 207 -6.46 -26.80 17.87
N PRO A 208 -6.62 -28.08 18.25
CA PRO A 208 -6.06 -28.60 19.52
C PRO A 208 -4.55 -28.51 19.61
N ARG A 209 -3.84 -28.46 18.46
CA ARG A 209 -2.39 -28.29 18.37
C ARG A 209 -1.99 -26.85 18.04
N GLN A 210 -2.92 -25.90 18.19
CA GLN A 210 -2.72 -24.48 17.85
C GLN A 210 -2.22 -24.29 16.42
N PHE A 211 -2.66 -25.17 15.51
CA PHE A 211 -2.23 -25.18 14.12
C PHE A 211 -0.71 -25.34 13.91
N ILE A 212 -0.02 -26.00 14.83
CA ILE A 212 1.39 -26.40 14.67
C ILE A 212 1.47 -27.83 14.13
N ALA A 213 2.02 -27.99 12.93
CA ALA A 213 2.28 -29.29 12.32
C ALA A 213 3.60 -29.86 12.85
N ARG A 214 3.53 -30.87 13.74
CA ARG A 214 4.73 -31.48 14.37
C ARG A 214 5.75 -31.99 13.34
N SER A 215 5.27 -32.63 12.28
CA SER A 215 6.09 -33.13 11.16
C SER A 215 6.88 -32.02 10.44
N ARG A 216 6.34 -30.79 10.42
CA ARG A 216 7.00 -29.60 9.84
C ARG A 216 7.96 -28.94 10.82
N VAL A 217 7.56 -28.83 12.09
CA VAL A 217 8.32 -28.06 13.09
C VAL A 217 9.50 -28.84 13.68
N GLN A 218 9.36 -30.14 13.92
CA GLN A 218 10.45 -30.94 14.50
C GLN A 218 11.76 -30.89 13.70
N PRO A 219 11.77 -31.02 12.36
CA PRO A 219 12.99 -30.86 11.58
C PRO A 219 13.65 -29.50 11.76
N ILE A 220 12.85 -28.43 11.96
CA ILE A 220 13.37 -27.08 12.20
C ILE A 220 14.07 -27.01 13.54
N CYS A 221 13.48 -27.57 14.60
CA CYS A 221 14.12 -27.64 15.91
C CYS A 221 15.45 -28.39 15.86
N ARG A 222 15.51 -29.50 15.13
CA ARG A 222 16.74 -30.31 14.96
C ARG A 222 17.87 -29.59 14.25
N THR A 223 17.59 -28.52 13.50
CA THR A 223 18.65 -27.68 12.91
C THR A 223 19.52 -26.98 13.95
N CYS A 224 18.99 -26.77 15.16
CA CYS A 224 19.71 -26.14 16.27
C CYS A 224 19.88 -27.07 17.48
N HIS A 225 18.96 -28.01 17.69
CA HIS A 225 18.95 -28.95 18.81
C HIS A 225 19.12 -30.39 18.30
N ALA A 226 20.37 -30.81 18.11
CA ALA A 226 20.68 -32.11 17.49
C ALA A 226 20.05 -33.31 18.22
N THR A 227 19.84 -33.22 19.53
CA THR A 227 19.30 -34.31 20.37
C THR A 227 17.80 -34.15 20.70
N LEU A 228 17.08 -33.24 20.03
CA LEU A 228 15.67 -33.01 20.34
C LEU A 228 14.78 -34.13 19.77
N GLY A 229 14.23 -34.96 20.66
CA GLY A 229 13.27 -36.02 20.35
C GLY A 229 13.88 -37.41 20.08
N GLU A 230 15.03 -37.71 20.70
CA GLU A 230 15.37 -39.08 21.10
C GLU A 230 14.59 -39.48 22.36
#